data_AF-G1UIZ0-F1
#
_entry.id   AF-G1UIZ0-F1
#
_cell.length_a   1.000
_cell.length_b   1.000
_cell.length_c   1.000
_cell.angle_alpha   90.00
_cell.angle_beta   90.00
_cell.angle_gamma   90.00
#
_symmetry.space_group_name_H-M   'P 1'
#
loop_
_entity.id
_entity.type
_entity.pdbx_description
1 polymer ?
#
loop_
_entity_poly.entity_id
_entity_poly.type
_entity_poly.pdbx_seq_one_letter_code
_entity_poly.pdbx_strand_id
1 'polypeptide(L)'
;IILPAFGIISECVLYLTDKERLFGQASMVYASIWISVLGTSVWGHHMYTAGLDIDTRTYFSAATVIIAIPSAVKVFNWLGTLFGSRQYLQPVWCWTYSFIFLFTIGGLSGIVLSTASLDIVLH
;
A
#
# COMPACT_ATOMS: atom_id res chain seq x y z
N ILE A 1 -1.24 9.95 6.41
CA ILE A 1 -0.90 10.55 5.09
C ILE A 1 -1.47 9.74 3.92
N ILE A 2 -1.26 8.42 3.88
CA ILE A 2 -1.56 7.62 2.67
C ILE A 2 -3.06 7.35 2.39
N LEU A 3 -3.91 7.23 3.41
CA LEU A 3 -5.33 6.86 3.22
C LEU A 3 -6.13 7.87 2.36
N PRO A 4 -6.02 9.21 2.57
CA PRO A 4 -6.62 10.18 1.66
C PRO A 4 -6.09 10.06 0.23
N ALA A 5 -4.78 9.84 0.06
CA ALA A 5 -4.19 9.67 -1.27
C ALA A 5 -4.77 8.44 -1.99
N PHE A 6 -5.00 7.34 -1.27
CA PHE A 6 -5.69 6.18 -1.83
C PHE A 6 -7.14 6.47 -2.24
N GLY A 7 -7.84 7.35 -1.52
CA GLY A 7 -9.17 7.82 -1.93
C GLY A 7 -9.09 8.56 -3.26
N ILE A 8 -8.20 9.54 -3.37
CA ILE A 8 -7.97 10.31 -4.60
C ILE A 8 -7.66 9.39 -5.78
N ILE A 9 -6.76 8.42 -5.60
CA ILE A 9 -6.39 7.48 -6.67
C ILE A 9 -7.58 6.59 -7.07
N SER A 10 -8.43 6.22 -6.12
CA SER A 10 -9.64 5.46 -6.42
C SER A 10 -10.61 6.27 -7.30
N GLU A 11 -10.81 7.55 -6.99
CA GLU A 11 -11.63 8.45 -7.82
C GLU A 11 -11.01 8.71 -9.19
N CYS A 12 -9.68 8.90 -9.26
CA CYS A 12 -8.99 9.04 -10.55
C CYS A 12 -9.14 7.79 -11.42
N VAL A 13 -9.06 6.59 -10.83
CA VAL A 13 -9.28 5.33 -11.56
C VAL A 13 -10.71 5.21 -12.08
N LEU A 14 -11.72 5.62 -11.30
CA LEU A 14 -13.11 5.67 -11.79
C LEU A 14 -13.25 6.66 -12.94
N TYR A 15 -12.74 7.88 -12.77
CA TYR A 15 -12.76 8.91 -13.80
C TYR A 15 -12.09 8.46 -15.11
N LEU A 16 -10.94 7.78 -15.03
CA LEU A 16 -10.22 7.32 -16.22
C LEU A 16 -10.89 6.14 -16.93
N THR A 17 -11.83 5.44 -16.29
CA THR A 17 -12.41 4.20 -16.82
C THR A 17 -13.88 4.32 -17.19
N ASP A 18 -14.54 5.43 -16.83
CA ASP A 18 -15.98 5.65 -16.93
C ASP A 18 -16.81 4.51 -16.30
N LYS A 19 -16.23 3.76 -15.36
CA LYS A 19 -16.93 2.70 -14.62
C LYS A 19 -17.64 3.30 -13.43
N GLU A 20 -18.82 2.79 -13.11
CA GLU A 20 -19.61 3.24 -11.95
C GLU A 20 -19.01 2.83 -10.60
N ARG A 21 -18.19 1.77 -10.58
CA ARG A 21 -17.63 1.20 -9.36
C ARG A 21 -16.25 0.59 -9.58
N LEU A 22 -15.47 0.59 -8.51
CA LEU A 22 -14.18 -0.09 -8.45
C LEU A 22 -14.40 -1.61 -8.45
N PHE A 23 -13.50 -2.31 -9.11
CA PHE A 23 -13.34 -3.74 -8.90
C PHE A 23 -13.07 -4.01 -7.41
N GLY A 24 -13.79 -4.96 -6.81
CA GLY A 24 -13.60 -5.31 -5.40
C GLY A 24 -13.94 -4.19 -4.40
N GLN A 25 -15.01 -3.42 -4.62
CA GLN A 25 -15.37 -2.28 -3.75
C GLN A 25 -15.42 -2.62 -2.24
N ALA A 26 -15.99 -3.78 -1.87
CA ALA A 26 -15.98 -4.22 -0.47
C ALA A 26 -14.56 -4.47 0.06
N SER A 27 -13.69 -5.12 -0.73
CA SER A 27 -12.30 -5.36 -0.33
C SER A 27 -11.47 -4.07 -0.31
N MET A 28 -11.79 -3.05 -1.12
CA MET A 28 -11.20 -1.71 -1.02
C MET A 28 -11.50 -1.02 0.31
N VAL A 29 -12.74 -1.14 0.80
CA VAL A 29 -13.16 -0.58 2.09
C VAL A 29 -12.48 -1.35 3.22
N TYR A 30 -12.56 -2.68 3.22
CA TYR A 30 -11.92 -3.50 4.25
C TYR A 30 -10.41 -3.31 4.28
N ALA A 31 -9.74 -3.21 3.14
CA ALA A 31 -8.31 -2.91 3.09
C ALA A 31 -7.97 -1.57 3.77
N SER A 32 -8.81 -0.54 3.60
CA SER A 32 -8.58 0.77 4.21
C SER A 32 -8.75 0.72 5.74
N ILE A 33 -9.74 -0.04 6.22
CA ILE A 33 -9.94 -0.29 7.66
C ILE A 33 -8.74 -1.07 8.23
N TRP A 34 -8.31 -2.14 7.57
CA TRP A 34 -7.16 -2.93 7.98
C TRP A 34 -5.87 -2.12 8.06
N ILE A 35 -5.59 -1.27 7.06
CA ILE A 35 -4.41 -0.38 7.07
C ILE A 35 -4.49 0.59 8.26
N SER A 36 -5.69 1.11 8.56
CA SER A 36 -5.89 2.03 9.69
C SER A 36 -5.63 1.35 11.03
N VAL A 37 -6.17 0.14 11.23
CA VAL A 37 -6.06 -0.62 12.48
C VAL A 37 -4.65 -1.17 12.67
N LEU A 38 -4.07 -1.82 11.65
CA LEU A 38 -2.74 -2.39 11.77
C LEU A 38 -1.65 -1.30 11.84
N GLY A 39 -1.88 -0.15 11.24
CA GLY A 39 -0.95 0.98 11.26
C GLY A 39 -0.63 1.48 12.67
N THR A 40 -1.51 1.26 13.66
CA THR A 40 -1.23 1.62 15.06
C THR A 40 -0.33 0.63 15.78
N SER A 41 -0.03 -0.52 15.16
CA SER A 41 0.65 -1.65 15.81
C SER A 41 2.04 -1.95 15.23
N VAL A 42 2.62 -1.02 14.45
CA VAL A 42 3.87 -1.28 13.71
C VAL A 42 5.01 -0.29 13.98
N TRP A 43 4.83 0.69 14.87
CA TRP A 43 5.82 1.75 15.11
C TRP A 43 7.23 1.22 15.44
N GLY A 44 7.32 0.05 16.08
CA GLY A 44 8.58 -0.56 16.51
C GLY A 44 9.57 -0.85 15.38
N HIS A 45 9.11 -0.93 14.12
CA HIS A 45 10.03 -1.09 12.99
C HIS A 45 10.97 0.11 12.78
N HIS A 46 10.64 1.29 13.31
CA HIS A 46 11.54 2.46 13.25
C HIS A 46 12.64 2.41 14.32
N MET A 47 12.68 1.34 15.13
CA MET A 47 13.54 1.23 16.31
C MET A 47 14.33 -0.09 16.34
N TYR A 48 14.45 -0.80 15.21
CA TYR A 48 15.13 -2.10 15.19
C TYR A 48 16.58 -2.07 15.63
N THR A 49 17.27 -0.94 15.46
CA THR A 49 18.65 -0.71 15.91
C THR A 49 18.77 -0.07 17.29
N ALA A 50 17.65 0.22 17.95
CA ALA A 50 17.60 0.88 19.26
C ALA A 50 17.76 -0.08 20.46
N GLY A 51 18.15 -1.34 20.22
CA GLY A 51 18.38 -2.33 21.28
C GLY A 51 17.15 -3.13 21.72
N LEU A 52 16.13 -3.25 20.86
CA LEU A 52 14.98 -4.12 21.09
C LEU A 52 15.40 -5.60 21.17
N ASP A 53 14.75 -6.37 22.07
CA ASP A 53 14.98 -7.81 22.17
C ASP A 53 14.54 -8.55 20.89
N ILE A 54 14.93 -9.82 20.77
CA ILE A 54 14.69 -10.61 19.56
C ILE A 54 13.20 -10.87 19.29
N ASP A 55 12.40 -11.06 20.34
CA ASP A 55 10.98 -11.40 20.21
C ASP A 55 10.19 -10.16 19.78
N THR A 56 10.49 -9.01 20.37
CA THR A 56 9.91 -7.72 19.98
C THR A 56 10.22 -7.40 18.52
N ARG A 57 11.47 -7.59 18.06
CA ARG A 57 11.84 -7.38 16.65
C ARG A 57 11.11 -8.33 15.71
N THR A 58 10.97 -9.61 16.11
CA THR A 58 10.27 -10.62 15.31
C THR A 58 8.78 -10.30 15.20
N TYR A 59 8.15 -9.87 16.29
CA TYR A 59 6.76 -9.41 16.31
C TYR A 59 6.54 -8.24 15.35
N PHE A 60 7.31 -7.16 15.50
CA PHE A 60 7.15 -5.98 14.65
C PHE A 60 7.49 -6.25 13.19
N SER A 61 8.41 -7.19 12.90
CA SER A 61 8.70 -7.61 11.52
C SER A 61 7.48 -8.29 10.90
N ALA A 62 6.90 -9.27 11.60
CA ALA A 62 5.70 -9.96 11.13
C ALA A 62 4.51 -8.99 10.98
N ALA A 63 4.26 -8.15 11.98
CA ALA A 63 3.17 -7.18 11.95
C ALA A 63 3.30 -6.19 10.78
N THR A 64 4.51 -5.71 10.49
CA THR A 64 4.77 -4.77 9.39
C THR A 64 4.55 -5.42 8.02
N VAL A 65 5.02 -6.67 7.82
CA VAL A 65 4.78 -7.40 6.56
C VAL A 65 3.29 -7.61 6.30
N ILE A 66 2.48 -7.86 7.33
CA ILE A 66 1.03 -8.09 7.17
C ILE A 66 0.32 -6.87 6.56
N ILE A 67 0.80 -5.63 6.82
CA ILE A 67 0.23 -4.40 6.22
C ILE A 67 0.39 -4.37 4.69
N ALA A 68 1.35 -5.11 4.14
CA ALA A 68 1.52 -5.21 2.69
C ALA A 68 0.31 -5.85 2.01
N ILE A 69 -0.41 -6.77 2.68
CA ILE A 69 -1.57 -7.48 2.13
C ILE A 69 -2.71 -6.53 1.75
N PRO A 70 -3.29 -5.72 2.68
CA PRO A 70 -4.36 -4.79 2.31
C PRO A 70 -3.89 -3.71 1.33
N SER A 71 -2.61 -3.30 1.38
CA SER A 71 -2.06 -2.37 0.40
C SER A 71 -2.04 -2.98 -1.01
N ALA A 72 -1.62 -4.24 -1.13
CA ALA A 72 -1.63 -4.98 -2.39
C ALA A 72 -3.05 -5.18 -2.93
N VAL A 73 -4.02 -5.49 -2.06
CA VAL A 73 -5.45 -5.59 -2.46
C VAL A 73 -5.91 -4.30 -3.15
N LYS A 74 -5.53 -3.13 -2.63
CA LYS A 74 -5.88 -1.85 -3.27
C LYS A 74 -5.22 -1.67 -4.64
N VAL A 75 -3.94 -1.98 -4.75
CA VAL A 75 -3.20 -1.95 -6.03
C VAL A 75 -3.86 -2.86 -7.07
N PHE A 76 -4.13 -4.11 -6.72
CA PHE A 76 -4.78 -5.06 -7.64
C PHE A 76 -6.20 -4.65 -8.01
N ASN A 77 -6.97 -4.08 -7.08
CA ASN A 77 -8.31 -3.58 -7.37
C ASN A 77 -8.29 -2.35 -8.31
N TRP A 78 -7.31 -1.44 -8.18
CA TRP A 78 -7.14 -0.36 -9.15
C TRP A 78 -6.79 -0.93 -10.53
N LEU A 79 -5.83 -1.85 -10.62
CA LEU A 79 -5.47 -2.51 -11.89
C LEU A 79 -6.65 -3.26 -12.51
N GLY A 80 -7.44 -3.98 -11.71
CA GLY A 80 -8.66 -4.66 -12.15
C GLY A 80 -9.74 -3.69 -12.63
N THR A 81 -9.81 -2.50 -12.05
CA THR A 81 -10.71 -1.44 -12.52
C THR A 81 -10.22 -0.83 -13.83
N LEU A 82 -8.90 -0.63 -14.00
CA LEU A 82 -8.30 -0.14 -15.24
C LEU A 82 -8.43 -1.15 -16.40
N PHE A 83 -8.46 -2.45 -16.09
CA PHE A 83 -8.53 -3.51 -17.09
C PHE A 83 -9.75 -3.39 -18.02
N GLY A 84 -9.49 -3.51 -19.33
CA GLY A 84 -10.49 -3.47 -20.39
C GLY A 84 -11.10 -2.09 -20.67
N SER A 85 -10.61 -1.02 -20.03
CA SER A 85 -11.06 0.35 -20.32
C SER A 85 -10.29 0.95 -21.51
N ARG A 86 -10.95 1.83 -22.27
CA ARG A 86 -10.28 2.69 -23.27
C ARG A 86 -9.97 4.01 -22.61
N GLN A 87 -8.69 4.39 -22.59
CA GLN A 87 -8.22 5.57 -21.87
C GLN A 87 -7.41 6.46 -22.80
N TYR A 88 -7.47 7.76 -22.56
CA TYR A 88 -6.69 8.75 -23.28
C TYR A 88 -5.55 9.26 -22.41
N LEU A 89 -4.42 9.56 -23.04
CA LEU A 89 -3.28 10.16 -22.34
C LEU A 89 -3.64 11.58 -21.92
N GLN A 90 -3.69 11.82 -20.60
CA GLN A 90 -4.01 13.11 -19.99
C GLN A 90 -3.30 13.21 -18.63
N PRO A 91 -3.20 14.41 -18.02
CA PRO A 91 -2.45 14.58 -16.76
C PRO A 91 -2.89 13.62 -15.63
N VAL A 92 -4.20 13.38 -15.49
CA VAL A 92 -4.76 12.44 -14.50
C VAL A 92 -4.30 11.00 -14.76
N TRP A 93 -4.21 10.61 -16.04
CA TRP A 93 -3.69 9.31 -16.43
C TRP A 93 -2.24 9.14 -15.97
N CYS A 94 -1.37 10.11 -16.32
CA CYS A 94 0.05 10.07 -15.92
C CYS A 94 0.20 9.97 -14.41
N TRP A 95 -0.52 10.82 -13.66
CA TRP A 95 -0.47 10.83 -12.21
C TRP A 95 -0.92 9.49 -11.60
N THR A 96 -2.04 8.95 -12.06
CA THR A 96 -2.62 7.71 -11.51
C THR A 96 -1.70 6.52 -11.75
N TYR A 97 -1.20 6.35 -12.97
CA TYR A 97 -0.29 5.26 -13.32
C TYR A 97 1.08 5.40 -12.64
N SER A 98 1.64 6.61 -12.59
CA SER A 98 2.89 6.88 -11.87
C SER A 98 2.74 6.62 -10.38
N PHE A 99 1.63 7.01 -9.76
CA PHE A 99 1.35 6.69 -8.37
C PHE A 99 1.33 5.18 -8.15
N ILE A 100 0.54 4.43 -8.92
CA ILE A 100 0.41 2.97 -8.75
C ILE A 100 1.78 2.29 -8.90
N PHE A 101 2.56 2.70 -9.91
CA PHE A 101 3.89 2.15 -10.16
C PHE A 101 4.88 2.46 -9.03
N LEU A 102 5.08 3.74 -8.70
CA LEU A 102 6.04 4.17 -7.68
C LEU A 102 5.64 3.69 -6.28
N PHE A 103 4.34 3.69 -5.97
CA PHE A 103 3.82 3.15 -4.73
C PHE A 103 4.13 1.65 -4.61
N THR A 104 4.00 0.89 -5.71
CA THR A 104 4.34 -0.54 -5.71
C THR A 104 5.83 -0.77 -5.49
N ILE A 105 6.71 -0.04 -6.20
CA ILE A 105 8.16 -0.17 -6.01
C ILE A 105 8.57 0.24 -4.59
N GLY A 106 8.11 1.39 -4.11
CA GLY A 106 8.39 1.86 -2.76
C GLY A 106 7.84 0.91 -1.68
N GLY A 107 6.67 0.34 -1.91
CA GLY A 107 6.08 -0.69 -1.05
C GLY A 107 6.94 -1.97 -1.00
N LEU A 108 7.44 -2.44 -2.14
CA LEU A 108 8.33 -3.61 -2.19
C LEU A 108 9.65 -3.35 -1.43
N SER A 109 10.25 -2.17 -1.57
CA SER A 109 11.43 -1.81 -0.75
C SER A 109 11.08 -1.73 0.73
N GLY A 110 9.90 -1.24 1.09
CA GLY A 110 9.41 -1.22 2.48
C GLY A 110 9.24 -2.63 3.06
N ILE A 111 8.81 -3.61 2.27
CA ILE A 111 8.76 -5.03 2.71
C ILE A 111 10.16 -5.55 3.01
N VAL A 112 11.16 -5.20 2.20
CA VAL A 112 12.56 -5.57 2.49
C VAL A 112 13.03 -4.96 3.81
N LEU A 113 12.78 -3.66 4.03
CA LEU A 113 13.13 -2.95 5.27
C LEU A 113 12.31 -3.38 6.49
N SER A 114 11.13 -4.00 6.29
CA SER A 114 10.31 -4.50 7.40
C SER A 114 10.97 -5.64 8.18
N THR A 115 12.01 -6.27 7.60
CA THR A 115 12.73 -7.39 8.20
C THR A 115 13.85 -6.89 9.09
N ALA A 116 13.73 -7.09 10.41
CA ALA A 116 14.71 -6.61 11.38
C ALA A 116 16.16 -7.10 11.13
N SER A 117 16.36 -8.28 10.52
CA SER A 117 17.72 -8.77 10.21
C SER A 117 18.40 -8.00 9.08
N LEU A 118 17.63 -7.54 8.08
CA LEU A 118 18.14 -6.70 7.00
C LEU A 118 18.29 -5.24 7.45
N ASP A 119 17.34 -4.78 8.25
CA ASP A 119 17.31 -3.39 8.72
C ASP A 119 18.52 -3.05 9.61
N ILE A 120 19.16 -4.02 10.28
CA ILE A 120 20.43 -3.79 11.01
C ILE A 120 21.51 -3.14 10.12
N VAL A 121 21.53 -3.46 8.82
CA VAL A 121 22.51 -2.93 7.86
C VAL A 121 21.96 -1.71 7.09
N LEU A 122 20.64 -1.57 6.98
CA LEU A 122 19.97 -0.62 6.10
C LEU A 122 19.27 0.56 6.81
N HIS A 123 19.28 0.58 8.15
CA HIS A 123 18.55 1.53 9.00
C HIS A 123 18.84 3.01 8.71
#